data_AF-A0A9X0W651-F1
#
_entry.id   AF-A0A9X0W651-F1
#
_cell.length_a   1.000
_cell.length_b   1.000
_cell.length_c   1.000
_cell.angle_alpha   90.00
_cell.angle_beta   90.00
_cell.angle_gamma   90.00
#
_symmetry.space_group_name_H-M   'P 1'
#
loop_
_entity.id
_entity.type
_entity.pdbx_description
1 polymer ?
#
loop_
_entity_poly.entity_id
_entity_poly.type
_entity_poly.pdbx_seq_one_letter_code
_entity_poly.pdbx_strand_id
1 'polypeptide(L)'
;MASPYLTDFSAGLANAHSAATGPETSARSLSGARPVSGPLGELNAEQQVVGHKPLSKQKQIHGPGSVPVPMPMPMPLQPSEQARYLGHWPELLADLELLGRVWVETEQPGLRIAQRQRLGGLRVQGMLGYLDRPEYLLRVLLDQCSALVSQDDQQGLVIEDATQQPLVRVQLEAGTHPLPLHLLLSSLGANGRRVVPASPQQDERQMAALERHAIHRLQRDCQALEPESELEMKGPESGSFGPGLFGLSFRDLAELSGRLSLNPVPWRRAAARGDEHAIAVDPSLVPCALETLVDQVHPLALSSGSTGWVSRSIQQFYGHAYIDGQLSLRGDDARLELDVRAIDSAWVVGERIGEIDRRSLRLYDEEGRAMAIIASASASASAAAAAADRDGCADEWSTGVADTVEPRSATCPPFWSQGCTRFRRDEARLWTTLMNALTS
;
A
#
# COMPACT_ATOMS: atom_id res chain seq x y z
N MET A 1 -38.94 38.92 9.56
CA MET A 1 -39.83 38.86 8.38
C MET A 1 -39.16 37.93 7.39
N ALA A 2 -39.31 36.62 7.56
CA ALA A 2 -40.40 35.78 7.04
C ALA A 2 -40.20 35.44 5.55
N SER A 3 -39.69 34.23 5.34
CA SER A 3 -39.76 33.42 4.11
C SER A 3 -41.21 33.27 3.64
N PRO A 4 -41.46 33.07 2.34
CA PRO A 4 -41.85 31.70 1.92
C PRO A 4 -41.44 31.32 0.49
N TYR A 5 -41.14 30.04 0.25
CA TYR A 5 -41.96 29.12 -0.55
C TYR A 5 -41.21 27.80 -0.81
N LEU A 6 -41.75 26.73 -0.23
CA LEU A 6 -41.54 25.31 -0.51
C LEU A 6 -42.89 24.78 -1.00
N THR A 7 -42.87 23.95 -2.06
CA THR A 7 -43.84 22.93 -2.53
C THR A 7 -43.50 22.71 -4.01
N ASP A 8 -43.52 21.56 -4.66
CA ASP A 8 -43.87 20.17 -4.40
C ASP A 8 -43.39 19.44 -5.66
N PHE A 9 -42.83 18.23 -5.57
CA PHE A 9 -42.92 17.29 -6.69
C PHE A 9 -42.85 15.85 -6.16
N SER A 10 -43.99 15.19 -6.21
CA SER A 10 -44.17 13.76 -5.97
C SER A 10 -44.72 13.08 -7.23
N ALA A 11 -44.33 11.80 -7.36
CA ALA A 11 -45.00 10.71 -8.08
C ALA A 11 -44.85 10.60 -9.61
N GLY A 12 -44.32 9.44 -10.01
CA GLY A 12 -44.30 8.92 -11.38
C GLY A 12 -43.85 7.46 -11.41
N LEU A 13 -44.63 6.58 -10.76
CA LEU A 13 -44.53 5.12 -10.87
C LEU A 13 -45.27 4.67 -12.15
N ALA A 14 -44.59 3.93 -13.04
CA ALA A 14 -45.27 3.14 -14.06
C ALA A 14 -44.52 1.82 -14.33
N ASN A 15 -45.27 0.74 -14.13
CA ASN A 15 -44.96 -0.67 -14.33
C ASN A 15 -44.47 -1.03 -15.74
N ALA A 16 -43.58 -2.02 -15.81
CA ALA A 16 -43.57 -2.99 -16.90
C ALA A 16 -43.11 -4.37 -16.39
N HIS A 17 -44.09 -5.21 -16.08
CA HIS A 17 -43.93 -6.66 -16.03
C HIS A 17 -43.79 -7.19 -17.46
N SER A 18 -42.85 -8.09 -17.71
CA SER A 18 -43.03 -9.14 -18.70
C SER A 18 -42.37 -10.43 -18.23
N ALA A 19 -43.22 -11.41 -17.96
CA ALA A 19 -42.87 -12.79 -17.72
C ALA A 19 -42.55 -13.49 -19.05
N ALA A 20 -41.58 -14.40 -19.05
CA ALA A 20 -41.54 -15.52 -19.97
C ALA A 20 -40.85 -16.71 -19.28
N THR A 21 -41.64 -17.76 -19.14
CA THR A 21 -41.38 -19.13 -18.68
C THR A 21 -40.30 -19.87 -19.48
N GLY A 22 -39.64 -20.85 -18.84
CA GLY A 22 -38.79 -21.89 -19.47
C GLY A 22 -39.61 -22.89 -20.33
N PRO A 23 -39.18 -24.15 -20.60
CA PRO A 23 -38.23 -24.99 -19.84
C PRO A 23 -37.28 -25.85 -20.74
N GLU A 24 -36.69 -26.90 -20.13
CA GLU A 24 -36.22 -28.18 -20.71
C GLU A 24 -34.70 -28.49 -20.77
N THR A 25 -34.27 -29.20 -19.73
CA THR A 25 -33.58 -30.51 -19.76
C THR A 25 -33.06 -31.06 -21.10
N SER A 26 -31.77 -31.43 -21.13
CA SER A 26 -31.34 -32.72 -21.69
C SER A 26 -29.96 -33.14 -21.17
N ALA A 27 -29.98 -34.26 -20.45
CA ALA A 27 -28.82 -35.07 -20.14
C ALA A 27 -28.38 -35.85 -21.41
N ARG A 28 -27.07 -36.02 -21.59
CA ARG A 28 -26.53 -37.14 -22.37
C ARG A 28 -25.14 -37.53 -21.87
N SER A 29 -25.12 -38.68 -21.19
CA SER A 29 -23.95 -39.53 -21.02
C SER A 29 -23.48 -40.06 -22.38
N LEU A 30 -22.18 -40.33 -22.49
CA LEU A 30 -21.52 -41.53 -23.05
C LEU A 30 -20.00 -41.30 -22.90
N SER A 31 -19.29 -42.14 -22.12
CA SER A 31 -18.44 -43.24 -22.63
C SER A 31 -17.37 -42.74 -23.61
N GLY A 32 -16.06 -42.88 -23.42
CA GLY A 32 -15.25 -43.77 -22.62
C GLY A 32 -13.92 -43.95 -23.37
N ALA A 33 -12.77 -43.94 -22.68
CA ALA A 33 -11.51 -44.55 -23.13
C ALA A 33 -10.35 -44.25 -22.14
N ARG A 34 -10.05 -45.24 -21.30
CA ARG A 34 -8.69 -45.63 -20.89
C ARG A 34 -8.48 -47.03 -21.52
N PRO A 35 -7.25 -47.52 -21.84
CA PRO A 35 -6.19 -47.73 -20.83
C PRO A 35 -4.73 -47.72 -21.38
N VAL A 36 -3.82 -48.27 -20.54
CA VAL A 36 -2.46 -48.83 -20.78
C VAL A 36 -1.30 -47.88 -20.38
N SER A 37 -0.74 -47.99 -19.16
CA SER A 37 0.36 -48.89 -18.67
C SER A 37 1.73 -48.54 -19.27
N GLY A 38 2.62 -47.84 -18.56
CA GLY A 38 3.67 -48.32 -17.62
C GLY A 38 5.06 -47.76 -18.06
N PRO A 39 6.23 -48.02 -17.42
CA PRO A 39 6.58 -48.45 -16.06
C PRO A 39 7.38 -47.37 -15.26
N LEU A 40 7.27 -47.33 -13.92
CA LEU A 40 8.26 -47.76 -12.90
C LEU A 40 9.73 -47.35 -13.17
N GLY A 41 10.19 -46.35 -12.41
CA GLY A 41 11.60 -46.06 -12.13
C GLY A 41 11.78 -45.94 -10.61
N GLU A 42 12.54 -46.87 -10.06
CA GLU A 42 12.88 -47.05 -8.66
C GLU A 42 13.75 -45.90 -8.14
N LEU A 43 13.44 -45.35 -6.95
CA LEU A 43 14.46 -44.83 -6.04
C LEU A 43 14.07 -45.12 -4.59
N ASN A 44 14.88 -45.97 -3.98
CA ASN A 44 14.96 -46.24 -2.55
C ASN A 44 15.33 -44.97 -1.78
N ALA A 45 14.71 -44.78 -0.62
CA ALA A 45 15.42 -44.37 0.58
C ALA A 45 14.58 -44.76 1.82
N GLU A 46 15.09 -45.77 2.52
CA GLU A 46 14.73 -46.12 3.87
C GLU A 46 14.91 -44.91 4.81
N GLN A 47 13.92 -44.63 5.66
CA GLN A 47 14.22 -44.21 7.02
C GLN A 47 13.07 -44.59 7.96
N GLN A 48 13.39 -45.58 8.79
CA GLN A 48 12.67 -46.00 9.97
C GLN A 48 12.55 -44.85 10.97
N VAL A 49 11.35 -44.55 11.47
CA VAL A 49 11.18 -44.06 12.85
C VAL A 49 9.98 -44.77 13.48
N VAL A 50 10.36 -45.66 14.39
CA VAL A 50 9.69 -46.17 15.60
C VAL A 50 8.38 -45.47 15.97
N GLY A 51 7.32 -46.27 16.08
CA GLY A 51 6.02 -45.84 16.55
C GLY A 51 5.90 -45.73 18.07
N HIS A 52 4.89 -44.99 18.52
CA HIS A 52 4.26 -45.18 19.81
C HIS A 52 2.75 -44.99 19.71
N LYS A 53 2.02 -45.98 20.25
CA LYS A 53 0.57 -46.02 20.46
C LYS A 53 0.11 -44.83 21.34
N PRO A 54 -1.21 -44.53 21.32
CA PRO A 54 -1.93 -44.78 22.57
C PRO A 54 -3.31 -45.43 22.37
N LEU A 55 -3.50 -46.53 23.09
CA LEU A 55 -4.80 -46.95 23.61
C LEU A 55 -5.00 -46.23 24.95
N SER A 56 -6.16 -45.61 25.15
CA SER A 56 -7.00 -45.83 26.34
C SER A 56 -8.30 -45.04 26.23
N LYS A 57 -9.39 -45.79 26.10
CA LYS A 57 -10.75 -45.34 26.35
C LYS A 57 -10.89 -45.08 27.85
N GLN A 58 -11.35 -43.89 28.25
CA GLN A 58 -11.89 -43.70 29.60
C GLN A 58 -13.29 -43.09 29.51
N LYS A 59 -14.24 -43.87 30.00
CA LYS A 59 -15.67 -43.64 30.06
C LYS A 59 -15.97 -43.20 31.50
N GLN A 60 -16.41 -41.97 31.72
CA GLN A 60 -16.98 -41.48 32.99
C GLN A 60 -18.28 -40.74 32.65
N ILE A 61 -19.44 -41.40 32.83
CA ILE A 61 -20.36 -41.27 33.97
C ILE A 61 -20.89 -39.83 34.11
N HIS A 62 -22.10 -39.62 33.59
CA HIS A 62 -22.94 -38.47 33.89
C HIS A 62 -23.60 -38.64 35.27
N GLY A 63 -23.37 -37.70 36.18
CA GLY A 63 -24.17 -37.46 37.38
C GLY A 63 -24.82 -36.08 37.28
N PRO A 64 -26.12 -35.93 37.63
CA PRO A 64 -26.82 -34.66 37.57
C PRO A 64 -26.67 -33.89 38.88
N GLY A 65 -26.51 -32.56 38.78
CA GLY A 65 -26.77 -31.66 39.89
C GLY A 65 -25.55 -30.94 40.47
N SER A 66 -25.22 -29.80 39.89
CA SER A 66 -24.65 -28.68 40.65
C SER A 66 -25.01 -27.35 40.00
N VAL A 67 -25.43 -26.43 40.86
CA VAL A 67 -25.96 -25.09 40.59
C VAL A 67 -24.93 -24.24 39.82
N PRO A 68 -25.31 -23.47 38.78
CA PRO A 68 -24.40 -22.49 38.21
C PRO A 68 -24.17 -21.35 39.21
N VAL A 69 -22.97 -21.36 39.77
CA VAL A 69 -22.33 -20.23 40.46
C VAL A 69 -22.27 -19.05 39.48
N PRO A 70 -22.58 -17.81 39.90
CA PRO A 70 -22.49 -16.64 39.03
C PRO A 70 -21.07 -16.54 38.47
N MET A 71 -20.96 -16.52 37.13
CA MET A 71 -19.69 -16.37 36.43
C MET A 71 -19.04 -15.05 36.87
N PRO A 72 -17.73 -15.05 37.21
CA PRO A 72 -17.02 -13.81 37.47
C PRO A 72 -17.10 -12.95 36.20
N MET A 73 -17.52 -11.70 36.37
CA MET A 73 -17.44 -10.71 35.29
C MET A 73 -16.00 -10.71 34.73
N PRO A 74 -15.82 -10.60 33.40
CA PRO A 74 -14.49 -10.42 32.84
C PRO A 74 -13.91 -9.16 33.48
N MET A 75 -12.92 -9.34 34.35
CA MET A 75 -12.09 -8.24 34.78
C MET A 75 -11.43 -7.66 33.52
N PRO A 76 -11.46 -6.33 33.32
CA PRO A 76 -10.62 -5.73 32.30
C PRO A 76 -9.19 -6.20 32.55
N LEU A 77 -8.57 -6.80 31.54
CA LEU A 77 -7.17 -7.18 31.55
C LEU A 77 -6.38 -6.01 32.12
N GLN A 78 -5.77 -6.19 33.30
CA GLN A 78 -4.90 -5.16 33.87
C GLN A 78 -3.72 -4.98 32.90
N PRO A 79 -3.54 -3.79 32.28
CA PRO A 79 -2.32 -3.52 31.55
C PRO A 79 -1.29 -3.11 32.59
N SER A 80 -0.64 -4.09 33.23
CA SER A 80 0.53 -3.83 34.06
C SER A 80 1.77 -4.50 33.50
N GLU A 81 1.95 -4.42 32.19
CA GLU A 81 3.29 -4.26 31.64
C GLU A 81 3.58 -2.76 31.66
N GLN A 82 4.56 -2.37 32.47
CA GLN A 82 4.89 -0.98 32.76
C GLN A 82 5.32 -0.24 31.49
N ALA A 83 4.35 0.34 30.78
CA ALA A 83 4.60 1.30 29.71
C ALA A 83 5.49 2.41 30.29
N ARG A 84 6.66 2.60 29.68
CA ARG A 84 7.57 3.67 30.08
C ARG A 84 7.31 4.87 29.20
N TYR A 85 6.96 5.98 29.84
CA TYR A 85 6.89 7.29 29.21
C TYR A 85 8.31 7.84 29.10
N LEU A 86 8.94 7.65 27.94
CA LEU A 86 10.31 8.09 27.68
C LEU A 86 10.43 8.65 26.26
N GLY A 87 11.11 9.79 26.15
CA GLY A 87 11.42 10.47 24.89
C GLY A 87 10.23 11.14 24.22
N HIS A 88 10.50 11.91 23.16
CA HIS A 88 9.49 12.33 22.20
C HIS A 88 9.75 11.63 20.85
N TRP A 89 8.72 11.62 19.99
CA TRP A 89 8.84 11.03 18.66
C TRP A 89 10.04 11.56 17.84
N PRO A 90 10.37 12.87 17.85
CA PRO A 90 11.54 13.38 17.14
C PRO A 90 12.85 12.71 17.51
N GLU A 91 13.17 12.55 18.79
CA GLU A 91 14.42 11.92 19.21
C GLU A 91 14.44 10.43 18.85
N LEU A 92 13.32 9.74 19.08
CA LEU A 92 13.18 8.33 18.73
C LEU A 92 13.38 8.07 17.24
N LEU A 93 12.77 8.89 16.40
CA LEU A 93 12.88 8.78 14.95
C LEU A 93 14.28 9.16 14.44
N ALA A 94 14.94 10.13 15.07
CA ALA A 94 16.32 10.46 14.76
C ALA A 94 17.27 9.30 15.12
N ASP A 95 17.05 8.64 16.26
CA ASP A 95 17.90 7.52 16.70
C ASP A 95 17.76 6.26 15.81
N LEU A 96 16.69 6.14 15.01
CA LEU A 96 16.57 5.07 13.99
C LEU A 96 17.68 5.14 12.94
N GLU A 97 18.34 6.29 12.76
CA GLU A 97 19.51 6.45 11.90
C GLU A 97 20.65 5.51 12.30
N LEU A 98 20.79 5.21 13.59
CA LEU A 98 21.86 4.35 14.12
C LEU A 98 21.76 2.90 13.61
N LEU A 99 20.58 2.48 13.16
CA LEU A 99 20.35 1.13 12.64
C LEU A 99 20.95 0.93 11.24
N GLY A 100 21.32 2.01 10.56
CA GLY A 100 21.87 1.95 9.21
C GLY A 100 20.84 1.48 8.19
N ARG A 101 21.06 0.31 7.60
CA ARG A 101 20.18 -0.28 6.59
C ARG A 101 19.30 -1.35 7.24
N VAL A 102 17.99 -1.22 7.06
CA VAL A 102 16.96 -2.02 7.72
C VAL A 102 15.90 -2.46 6.72
N TRP A 103 15.19 -3.55 7.01
CA TRP A 103 13.94 -3.91 6.36
C TRP A 103 12.79 -3.17 7.06
N VAL A 104 12.07 -2.37 6.29
CA VAL A 104 10.86 -1.66 6.72
C VAL A 104 9.68 -2.35 6.10
N GLU A 105 8.79 -2.85 6.93
CA GLU A 105 7.61 -3.59 6.51
C GLU A 105 6.34 -2.88 6.95
N THR A 106 5.45 -2.65 5.99
CA THR A 106 4.08 -2.18 6.22
C THR A 106 3.13 -3.28 5.83
N GLU A 107 2.16 -3.56 6.69
CA GLU A 107 1.12 -4.56 6.48
C GLU A 107 -0.24 -3.89 6.67
N GLN A 108 -1.14 -4.12 5.72
CA GLN A 108 -2.54 -3.76 5.79
C GLN A 108 -3.37 -4.92 5.21
N PRO A 109 -4.69 -4.95 5.42
CA PRO A 109 -5.53 -6.03 4.91
C PRO A 109 -5.28 -6.28 3.41
N GLY A 110 -4.81 -7.48 3.08
CA GLY A 110 -4.56 -7.91 1.70
C GLY A 110 -3.28 -7.37 1.03
N LEU A 111 -2.45 -6.56 1.70
CA LEU A 111 -1.19 -6.09 1.15
C LEU A 111 -0.09 -6.03 2.21
N ARG A 112 1.04 -6.67 1.92
CA ARG A 112 2.27 -6.58 2.71
C ARG A 112 3.41 -6.16 1.80
N ILE A 113 4.14 -5.13 2.23
CA ILE A 113 5.31 -4.63 1.52
C ILE A 113 6.47 -4.53 2.49
N ALA A 114 7.58 -5.19 2.17
CA ALA A 114 8.83 -5.11 2.91
C ALA A 114 9.92 -4.53 2.00
N GLN A 115 10.65 -3.53 2.47
CA GLN A 115 11.64 -2.80 1.68
C GLN A 115 12.91 -2.55 2.47
N ARG A 116 14.06 -2.64 1.80
CA ARG A 116 15.34 -2.32 2.40
C ARG A 116 15.59 -0.82 2.29
N GLN A 117 15.72 -0.15 3.43
CA GLN A 117 15.77 1.31 3.52
C GLN A 117 16.82 1.79 4.51
N ARG A 118 17.22 3.05 4.38
CA ARG A 118 17.97 3.77 5.41
C ARG A 118 17.06 4.83 5.99
N LEU A 119 16.88 4.82 7.31
CA LEU A 119 16.01 5.76 8.01
C LEU A 119 16.73 7.05 8.45
N GLY A 120 18.02 7.19 8.11
CA GLY A 120 18.82 8.36 8.43
C GLY A 120 18.35 9.63 7.73
N GLY A 121 18.39 10.74 8.48
CA GLY A 121 17.90 12.05 8.02
C GLY A 121 16.38 12.24 8.09
N LEU A 122 15.65 11.38 8.82
CA LEU A 122 14.23 11.57 9.11
C LEU A 122 14.03 12.85 9.92
N ARG A 123 13.21 13.76 9.41
CA ARG A 123 12.90 15.06 10.03
C ARG A 123 11.51 15.03 10.62
N VAL A 124 11.26 15.89 11.62
CA VAL A 124 9.93 16.07 12.18
C VAL A 124 9.54 17.55 12.10
N GLN A 125 8.36 17.80 11.56
CA GLN A 125 7.71 19.11 11.52
C GLN A 125 6.30 18.98 12.07
N GLY A 126 6.05 19.55 13.26
CA GLY A 126 4.77 19.37 13.95
C GLY A 126 4.50 17.89 14.28
N MET A 127 3.41 17.35 13.74
CA MET A 127 3.04 15.93 13.92
C MET A 127 3.39 15.06 12.71
N LEU A 128 4.17 15.61 11.77
CA LEU A 128 4.57 14.92 10.55
C LEU A 128 6.07 14.64 10.58
N GLY A 129 6.41 13.35 10.65
CA GLY A 129 7.74 12.86 10.31
C GLY A 129 7.87 12.73 8.80
N TYR A 130 9.02 13.10 8.23
CA TYR A 130 9.24 12.98 6.80
C TYR A 130 10.71 12.73 6.44
N LEU A 131 10.92 11.89 5.43
CA LEU A 131 12.22 11.65 4.82
C LEU A 131 12.04 11.71 3.30
N ASP A 132 12.80 12.59 2.65
CA ASP A 132 12.76 12.78 1.20
C ASP A 132 14.10 12.38 0.59
N ARG A 133 14.09 11.36 -0.26
CA ARG A 133 15.21 10.89 -1.06
C ARG A 133 14.75 10.70 -2.52
N PRO A 134 15.65 10.77 -3.51
CA PRO A 134 15.28 10.58 -4.92
C PRO A 134 14.58 9.23 -5.20
N GLU A 135 15.06 8.17 -4.57
CA GLU A 135 14.57 6.80 -4.72
C GLU A 135 13.45 6.42 -3.75
N TYR A 136 13.25 7.22 -2.69
CA TYR A 136 12.39 6.88 -1.57
C TYR A 136 11.85 8.10 -0.82
N LEU A 137 10.58 8.04 -0.47
CA LEU A 137 9.89 9.04 0.32
C LEU A 137 9.15 8.36 1.46
N LEU A 138 9.26 8.94 2.65
CA LEU A 138 8.54 8.51 3.85
C LEU A 138 7.75 9.69 4.44
N ARG A 139 6.53 9.40 4.88
CA ARG A 139 5.70 10.27 5.71
C ARG A 139 5.21 9.46 6.91
N VAL A 140 5.38 10.01 8.11
CA VAL A 140 4.99 9.39 9.37
C VAL A 140 4.02 10.32 10.08
N LEU A 141 2.79 9.86 10.34
CA LEU A 141 1.77 10.62 11.04
C LEU A 141 1.89 10.31 12.53
N LEU A 142 2.63 11.15 13.25
CA LEU A 142 3.03 10.89 14.65
C LEU A 142 1.86 10.91 15.62
N ASP A 143 0.73 11.49 15.22
CA ASP A 143 -0.52 11.46 15.99
C ASP A 143 -1.21 10.09 15.94
N GLN A 144 -0.82 9.23 14.98
CA GLN A 144 -1.27 7.84 14.89
C GLN A 144 -0.32 6.86 15.58
N CYS A 145 0.93 7.25 15.78
CA CYS A 145 1.92 6.43 16.46
C CYS A 145 1.75 6.52 17.99
N SER A 146 1.47 5.40 18.65
CA SER A 146 1.28 5.32 20.10
C SER A 146 2.50 4.79 20.84
N ALA A 147 3.17 3.78 20.28
CA ALA A 147 4.26 3.12 20.99
C ALA A 147 5.30 2.52 20.07
N LEU A 148 6.48 2.27 20.65
CA LEU A 148 7.56 1.48 20.09
C LEU A 148 7.74 0.23 20.94
N VAL A 149 7.80 -0.93 20.29
CA VAL A 149 7.92 -2.24 20.94
C VAL A 149 9.11 -3.00 20.33
N SER A 150 9.98 -3.55 21.18
CA SER A 150 11.02 -4.49 20.73
C SER A 150 10.39 -5.80 20.31
N GLN A 151 10.85 -6.41 19.21
CA GLN A 151 10.49 -7.79 18.89
C GLN A 151 11.29 -8.80 19.74
N ASP A 152 10.70 -9.98 19.99
CA ASP A 152 11.19 -10.98 20.96
C ASP A 152 12.59 -11.53 20.68
N ASP A 153 13.08 -11.40 19.44
CA ASP A 153 14.39 -11.86 19.00
C ASP A 153 15.47 -10.75 18.99
N GLN A 154 15.12 -9.54 19.41
CA GLN A 154 15.95 -8.33 19.28
C GLN A 154 16.50 -8.15 17.85
N GLN A 155 15.81 -8.65 16.82
CA GLN A 155 16.16 -8.39 15.43
C GLN A 155 15.37 -7.23 14.84
N GLY A 156 14.41 -6.69 15.58
CA GLY A 156 13.60 -5.57 15.12
C GLY A 156 12.82 -4.84 16.19
N LEU A 157 12.09 -3.84 15.73
CA LEU A 157 11.15 -3.04 16.49
C LEU A 157 9.86 -2.88 15.70
N VAL A 158 8.78 -2.59 16.41
CA VAL A 158 7.45 -2.32 15.85
C VAL A 158 7.01 -0.96 16.36
N ILE A 159 6.49 -0.14 15.47
CA ILE A 159 5.73 1.05 15.84
C ILE A 159 4.25 0.70 15.74
N GLU A 160 3.52 0.94 16.82
CA GLU A 160 2.11 0.57 16.96
C GLU A 160 1.22 1.80 17.10
N ASP A 161 -0.04 1.66 16.75
CA ASP A 161 -1.08 2.65 17.04
C ASP A 161 -1.67 2.50 18.46
N ALA A 162 -2.65 3.35 18.80
CA ALA A 162 -3.31 3.33 20.10
C ALA A 162 -4.11 2.04 20.36
N THR A 163 -4.44 1.30 19.30
CA THR A 163 -5.13 0.00 19.34
C THR A 163 -4.16 -1.19 19.37
N GLN A 164 -2.85 -0.93 19.47
CA GLN A 164 -1.77 -1.91 19.43
C GLN A 164 -1.66 -2.63 18.08
N GLN A 165 -2.20 -2.03 17.01
CA GLN A 165 -1.99 -2.55 15.66
C GLN A 165 -0.63 -2.07 15.13
N PRO A 166 0.15 -2.95 14.47
CA PRO A 166 1.43 -2.57 13.90
C PRO A 166 1.22 -1.60 12.74
N LEU A 167 1.81 -0.41 12.84
CA LEU A 167 1.87 0.57 11.76
C LEU A 167 3.02 0.28 10.81
N VAL A 168 4.17 -0.10 11.39
CA VAL A 168 5.37 -0.48 10.66
C VAL A 168 6.22 -1.41 11.52
N ARG A 169 6.88 -2.36 10.88
CA ARG A 169 7.91 -3.21 11.48
C ARG A 169 9.26 -2.83 10.87
N VAL A 170 10.27 -2.68 11.71
CA VAL A 170 11.64 -2.38 11.30
C VAL A 170 12.53 -3.51 11.77
N GLN A 171 13.17 -4.21 10.83
CA GLN A 171 14.03 -5.36 11.10
C GLN A 171 15.44 -5.08 10.61
N LEU A 172 16.45 -5.56 11.33
CA LEU A 172 17.83 -5.50 10.87
C LEU A 172 18.01 -6.39 9.63
N GLU A 173 18.88 -5.97 8.71
CA GLU A 173 19.27 -6.83 7.59
C GLU A 173 20.03 -8.06 8.11
N ALA A 174 19.75 -9.23 7.55
CA ALA A 174 20.40 -10.48 7.94
C ALA A 174 21.94 -10.34 7.87
N GLY A 175 22.61 -10.72 8.96
CA GLY A 175 24.07 -10.58 9.09
C GLY A 175 24.54 -9.21 9.60
N THR A 176 23.64 -8.25 9.79
CA THR A 176 23.96 -6.99 10.48
C THR A 176 24.18 -7.26 11.96
N HIS A 177 25.21 -6.64 12.55
CA HIS A 177 25.49 -6.79 13.97
C HIS A 177 24.34 -6.20 14.79
N PRO A 178 23.75 -6.90 15.78
CA PRO A 178 22.59 -6.42 16.54
C PRO A 178 22.92 -5.31 17.55
N LEU A 179 24.17 -4.81 17.57
CA LEU A 179 24.63 -3.88 18.61
C LEU A 179 23.95 -2.51 18.52
N PRO A 180 23.78 -1.89 17.34
CA PRO A 180 23.09 -0.62 17.24
C PRO A 180 21.64 -0.69 17.74
N LEU A 181 20.92 -1.77 17.39
CA LEU A 181 19.57 -2.00 17.89
C LEU A 181 19.56 -2.22 19.40
N HIS A 182 20.50 -3.01 19.94
CA HIS A 182 20.60 -3.21 21.38
C HIS A 182 20.92 -1.92 22.14
N LEU A 183 21.79 -1.07 21.60
CA LEU A 183 22.11 0.25 22.18
C LEU A 183 20.89 1.17 22.16
N LEU A 184 20.17 1.21 21.03
CA LEU A 184 18.91 1.95 20.89
C LEU A 184 17.87 1.47 21.90
N LEU A 185 17.56 0.18 21.92
CA LEU A 185 16.55 -0.36 22.85
C LEU A 185 16.96 -0.18 24.31
N SER A 186 18.26 -0.23 24.62
CA SER A 186 18.77 0.01 25.97
C SER A 186 18.68 1.48 26.38
N SER A 187 18.99 2.43 25.48
CA SER A 187 18.88 3.87 25.78
C SER A 187 17.42 4.27 26.01
N LEU A 188 16.49 3.64 25.28
CA LEU A 188 15.05 3.83 25.44
C LEU A 188 14.46 3.04 26.62
N GLY A 189 15.21 2.11 27.20
CA GLY A 189 14.71 1.17 28.20
C GLY A 189 13.59 0.26 27.66
N ALA A 190 13.61 -0.02 26.35
CA ALA A 190 12.66 -0.80 25.56
C ALA A 190 12.96 -2.30 25.51
N ASN A 191 14.02 -2.78 26.18
CA ASN A 191 14.41 -4.20 26.20
C ASN A 191 13.26 -5.06 26.76
N GLY A 192 12.47 -5.67 25.86
CA GLY A 192 11.26 -6.42 26.19
C GLY A 192 10.13 -5.57 26.78
N ARG A 193 10.09 -4.26 26.47
CA ARG A 193 9.08 -3.34 27.01
C ARG A 193 8.52 -2.43 25.93
N ARG A 194 7.24 -2.10 26.10
CA ARG A 194 6.53 -1.07 25.33
C ARG A 194 6.97 0.32 25.80
N VAL A 195 7.58 1.09 24.90
CA VAL A 195 7.90 2.51 25.11
C VAL A 195 6.77 3.33 24.53
N VAL A 196 6.15 4.15 25.36
CA VAL A 196 5.11 5.10 24.94
C VAL A 196 5.78 6.47 24.94
N PRO A 197 6.04 7.06 23.77
CA PRO A 197 6.65 8.38 23.72
C PRO A 197 5.76 9.36 24.47
N ALA A 198 6.35 10.33 25.16
CA ALA A 198 5.59 11.41 25.75
C ALA A 198 4.94 12.17 24.59
N SER A 199 3.66 11.86 24.34
CA SER A 199 2.84 12.64 23.43
C SER A 199 2.98 14.09 23.89
N PRO A 200 3.34 15.03 23.00
CA PRO A 200 3.36 16.43 23.37
C PRO A 200 1.94 16.75 23.87
N GLN A 201 1.78 16.80 25.19
CA GLN A 201 0.52 17.09 25.86
C GLN A 201 0.13 18.52 25.51
N GLN A 202 -0.47 18.68 24.33
CA GLN A 202 -1.17 19.88 23.91
C GLN A 202 -2.64 19.51 23.79
N ASP A 203 -3.36 19.82 24.87
CA ASP A 203 -4.81 19.85 25.00
C ASP A 203 -5.57 18.75 24.23
N GLU A 204 -5.91 17.65 24.91
CA GLU A 204 -6.94 16.69 24.45
C GLU A 204 -8.24 17.39 23.98
N ARG A 205 -8.54 18.57 24.53
CA ARG A 205 -9.67 19.42 24.11
C ARG A 205 -9.44 20.17 22.79
N GLN A 206 -8.19 20.51 22.44
CA GLN A 206 -7.84 21.03 21.13
C GLN A 206 -7.75 19.89 20.10
N MET A 207 -7.19 18.74 20.48
CA MET A 207 -7.14 17.53 19.65
C MET A 207 -8.54 17.03 19.25
N ALA A 208 -9.51 16.96 20.17
CA ALA A 208 -10.89 16.57 19.85
C ALA A 208 -11.63 17.59 18.95
N ALA A 209 -11.23 18.87 18.98
CA ALA A 209 -11.70 19.88 18.03
C ALA A 209 -10.98 19.78 16.67
N LEU A 210 -9.71 19.35 16.68
CA LEU A 210 -8.84 19.16 15.51
C LEU A 210 -9.07 17.85 14.76
N GLU A 211 -9.61 16.80 15.39
CA GLU A 211 -10.03 15.57 14.69
C GLU A 211 -11.08 15.86 13.61
N ARG A 212 -11.96 16.84 13.83
CA ARG A 212 -12.88 17.34 12.78
C ARG A 212 -12.17 18.09 11.64
N HIS A 213 -10.87 18.35 11.79
CA HIS A 213 -10.01 19.04 10.85
C HIS A 213 -8.73 18.24 10.52
N ALA A 214 -8.66 16.94 10.79
CA ALA A 214 -7.44 16.14 10.61
C ALA A 214 -6.92 16.18 9.15
N ILE A 215 -7.84 16.22 8.18
CA ILE A 215 -7.55 16.43 6.75
C ILE A 215 -6.96 17.82 6.52
N HIS A 216 -7.55 18.89 7.09
CA HIS A 216 -7.02 20.25 6.94
C HIS A 216 -5.66 20.45 7.63
N ARG A 217 -5.43 19.78 8.77
CA ARG A 217 -4.14 19.80 9.46
C ARG A 217 -3.08 19.10 8.62
N LEU A 218 -3.37 17.89 8.15
CA LEU A 218 -2.49 17.16 7.25
C LEU A 218 -2.20 17.98 5.98
N GLN A 219 -3.21 18.64 5.43
CA GLN A 219 -3.06 19.52 4.27
C GLN A 219 -2.12 20.69 4.57
N ARG A 220 -2.31 21.36 5.71
CA ARG A 220 -1.43 22.46 6.15
C ARG A 220 -0.01 21.98 6.40
N ASP A 221 0.17 20.83 7.03
CA ASP A 221 1.48 20.27 7.34
C ASP A 221 2.21 19.86 6.04
N CYS A 222 1.49 19.30 5.06
CA CYS A 222 2.02 19.04 3.72
C CYS A 222 2.39 20.34 2.98
N GLN A 223 1.54 21.37 3.03
CA GLN A 223 1.81 22.68 2.42
C GLN A 223 3.04 23.35 3.04
N ALA A 224 3.22 23.22 4.36
CA ALA A 224 4.37 23.79 5.07
C ALA A 224 5.69 23.06 4.77
N LEU A 225 5.63 21.87 4.15
CA LEU A 225 6.80 21.13 3.66
C LEU A 225 7.16 21.49 2.21
N GLU A 226 6.24 22.10 1.45
CA GLU A 226 6.57 22.65 0.15
C GLU A 226 7.55 23.81 0.40
N PRO A 227 8.81 23.71 -0.03
CA PRO A 227 9.78 24.75 0.25
C PRO A 227 9.26 26.07 -0.32
N GLU A 228 9.28 27.13 0.47
CA GLU A 228 9.03 28.51 0.01
C GLU A 228 10.02 28.98 -1.10
N SER A 229 10.89 28.09 -1.59
CA SER A 229 11.87 28.33 -2.66
C SER A 229 11.28 28.65 -4.04
N GLU A 230 9.96 28.67 -4.24
CA GLU A 230 9.32 29.20 -5.45
C GLU A 230 8.74 30.62 -5.31
N LEU A 231 9.02 31.34 -4.20
CA LEU A 231 8.44 32.67 -3.95
C LEU A 231 8.86 33.81 -4.91
N GLU A 232 9.57 33.53 -6.00
CA GLU A 232 9.83 34.50 -7.06
C GLU A 232 9.31 34.17 -8.47
N MET A 233 8.48 33.13 -8.66
CA MET A 233 7.73 32.98 -9.93
C MET A 233 6.21 33.06 -9.73
N LYS A 234 5.73 34.28 -9.48
CA LYS A 234 4.31 34.66 -9.42
C LYS A 234 3.61 34.46 -10.77
N GLY A 235 2.81 33.40 -10.89
CA GLY A 235 1.72 33.28 -11.86
C GLY A 235 0.40 32.99 -11.12
N PRO A 236 -0.62 33.87 -11.14
CA PRO A 236 -1.77 33.80 -10.23
C PRO A 236 -2.90 32.82 -10.63
N GLU A 237 -2.71 31.87 -11.57
CA GLU A 237 -3.81 31.02 -12.05
C GLU A 237 -3.63 29.49 -11.92
N SER A 238 -2.53 29.02 -11.32
CA SER A 238 -2.36 27.58 -11.09
C SER A 238 -2.73 27.21 -9.66
N GLY A 239 -3.99 26.82 -9.44
CA GLY A 239 -4.46 26.13 -8.24
C GLY A 239 -3.90 24.69 -8.08
N SER A 240 -2.68 24.45 -8.53
CA SER A 240 -2.00 23.16 -8.45
C SER A 240 -0.92 23.26 -7.39
N PHE A 241 -1.16 22.59 -6.26
CA PHE A 241 -0.13 22.23 -5.29
C PHE A 241 1.07 21.68 -6.05
N GLY A 242 2.24 22.32 -5.88
CA GLY A 242 3.44 21.92 -6.59
C GLY A 242 3.84 20.53 -6.13
N PRO A 243 3.76 19.48 -6.96
CA PRO A 243 4.33 18.21 -6.57
C PRO A 243 5.84 18.42 -6.58
N GLY A 244 6.48 18.29 -5.42
CA GLY A 244 7.91 17.96 -5.43
C GLY A 244 8.10 16.84 -6.45
N LEU A 245 9.14 16.91 -7.28
CA LEU A 245 9.43 16.02 -8.42
C LEU A 245 9.20 14.52 -8.16
N PHE A 246 9.19 14.09 -6.89
CA PHE A 246 9.02 12.73 -6.42
C PHE A 246 7.87 12.55 -5.41
N GLY A 247 7.00 13.55 -5.24
CA GLY A 247 6.08 13.71 -4.12
C GLY A 247 4.88 12.77 -4.15
N LEU A 248 4.50 12.27 -2.97
CA LEU A 248 3.14 11.88 -2.67
C LEU A 248 2.32 13.16 -2.57
N SER A 249 1.23 13.28 -3.32
CA SER A 249 0.32 14.41 -3.13
C SER A 249 -0.30 14.31 -1.72
N PHE A 250 -0.76 15.45 -1.19
CA PHE A 250 -1.57 15.45 0.03
C PHE A 250 -2.73 14.44 -0.06
N ARG A 251 -3.35 14.34 -1.24
CA ARG A 251 -4.43 13.40 -1.51
C ARG A 251 -3.96 11.96 -1.40
N ASP A 252 -2.81 11.61 -1.99
CA ASP A 252 -2.25 10.25 -1.90
C ASP A 252 -1.92 9.89 -0.45
N LEU A 253 -1.35 10.82 0.32
CA LEU A 253 -1.08 10.62 1.72
C LEU A 253 -2.36 10.39 2.52
N ALA A 254 -3.40 11.18 2.27
CA ALA A 254 -4.70 11.02 2.94
C ALA A 254 -5.38 9.68 2.56
N GLU A 255 -5.30 9.27 1.30
CA GLU A 255 -5.82 7.98 0.82
C GLU A 255 -5.09 6.79 1.46
N LEU A 256 -3.76 6.78 1.39
CA LEU A 256 -2.91 5.68 1.87
C LEU A 256 -2.84 5.59 3.40
N SER A 257 -3.13 6.68 4.11
CA SER A 257 -3.30 6.67 5.58
C SER A 257 -4.73 6.34 6.02
N GLY A 258 -5.65 6.08 5.09
CA GLY A 258 -7.05 5.82 5.39
C GLY A 258 -7.81 7.01 5.98
N ARG A 259 -7.20 8.21 6.03
CA ARG A 259 -7.88 9.46 6.45
C ARG A 259 -8.88 9.96 5.42
N LEU A 260 -8.68 9.56 4.18
CA LEU A 260 -9.62 9.72 3.09
C LEU A 260 -9.98 8.34 2.56
N SER A 261 -11.07 7.77 3.06
CA SER A 261 -11.74 6.68 2.34
C SER A 261 -12.32 7.29 1.08
N LEU A 262 -11.69 7.01 -0.05
CA LEU A 262 -12.31 7.34 -1.31
C LEU A 262 -13.41 6.33 -1.53
N ASN A 263 -14.64 6.79 -1.37
CA ASN A 263 -15.72 6.19 -2.09
C ASN A 263 -15.32 6.24 -3.58
N PRO A 264 -15.18 5.13 -4.32
CA PRO A 264 -14.78 5.16 -5.74
C PRO A 264 -15.80 5.89 -6.63
N VAL A 265 -16.93 6.35 -6.07
CA VAL A 265 -17.96 7.15 -6.74
C VAL A 265 -17.44 8.32 -7.59
N PRO A 266 -16.48 9.17 -7.18
CA PRO A 266 -15.94 10.21 -8.04
C PRO A 266 -15.29 9.66 -9.32
N TRP A 267 -14.53 8.57 -9.24
CA TRP A 267 -13.96 7.94 -10.44
C TRP A 267 -15.02 7.21 -11.25
N ARG A 268 -15.96 6.51 -10.61
CA ARG A 268 -17.11 5.91 -11.31
C ARG A 268 -17.91 6.98 -12.07
N ARG A 269 -18.10 8.17 -11.47
CA ARG A 269 -18.73 9.32 -12.13
C ARG A 269 -17.88 9.89 -13.25
N ALA A 270 -16.56 9.99 -13.08
CA ALA A 270 -15.65 10.44 -14.12
C ALA A 270 -15.68 9.47 -15.32
N ALA A 271 -15.48 8.18 -15.07
CA ALA A 271 -15.57 7.13 -16.08
C ALA A 271 -16.94 7.10 -16.78
N ALA A 272 -18.05 7.26 -16.04
CA ALA A 272 -19.40 7.31 -16.62
C ALA A 272 -19.63 8.53 -17.53
N ARG A 273 -18.88 9.63 -17.33
CA ARG A 273 -18.88 10.80 -18.23
C ARG A 273 -17.94 10.63 -19.43
N GLY A 274 -17.25 9.50 -19.55
CA GLY A 274 -16.23 9.28 -20.57
C GLY A 274 -14.95 10.09 -20.30
N ASP A 275 -14.71 10.45 -19.03
CA ASP A 275 -13.49 11.14 -18.63
C ASP A 275 -12.31 10.16 -18.71
N GLU A 276 -11.37 10.42 -19.63
CA GLU A 276 -10.20 9.57 -19.87
C GLU A 276 -9.22 9.57 -18.68
N HIS A 277 -9.39 10.49 -17.72
CA HIS A 277 -8.54 10.60 -16.54
C HIS A 277 -8.71 9.48 -15.51
N ALA A 278 -9.79 8.68 -15.58
CA ALA A 278 -10.00 7.55 -14.69
C ALA A 278 -10.66 6.36 -15.39
N ILE A 279 -9.96 5.23 -15.44
CA ILE A 279 -10.40 4.02 -16.13
C ILE A 279 -10.48 2.88 -15.12
N ALA A 280 -11.65 2.29 -14.97
CA ALA A 280 -11.85 1.12 -14.12
C ALA A 280 -11.11 -0.10 -14.70
N VAL A 281 -10.41 -0.82 -13.85
CA VAL A 281 -9.69 -2.05 -14.19
C VAL A 281 -10.31 -3.19 -13.39
N ASP A 282 -10.56 -4.32 -14.04
CA ASP A 282 -10.97 -5.53 -13.36
C ASP A 282 -9.81 -6.02 -12.46
N PRO A 283 -10.00 -6.17 -11.13
CA PRO A 283 -8.96 -6.60 -10.21
C PRO A 283 -8.26 -7.90 -10.61
N SER A 284 -8.95 -8.80 -11.32
CA SER A 284 -8.37 -10.06 -11.81
C SER A 284 -7.26 -9.87 -12.85
N LEU A 285 -7.13 -8.67 -13.45
CA LEU A 285 -6.08 -8.34 -14.42
C LEU A 285 -4.80 -7.81 -13.77
N VAL A 286 -4.88 -7.38 -12.50
CA VAL A 286 -3.75 -6.80 -11.77
C VAL A 286 -2.56 -7.76 -11.70
N PRO A 287 -2.73 -9.08 -11.41
CA PRO A 287 -1.61 -10.02 -11.40
C PRO A 287 -0.90 -10.14 -12.74
N CYS A 288 -1.62 -10.42 -13.84
CA CYS A 288 -1.01 -10.57 -15.17
C CYS A 288 -0.22 -9.28 -15.53
N ALA A 289 -0.75 -8.09 -15.20
CA ALA A 289 -0.08 -6.82 -15.48
C ALA A 289 1.22 -6.63 -14.69
N LEU A 290 1.20 -6.91 -13.39
CA LEU A 290 2.39 -6.83 -12.55
C LEU A 290 3.42 -7.89 -12.94
N GLU A 291 3.00 -9.12 -13.27
CA GLU A 291 3.86 -10.18 -13.78
C GLU A 291 4.58 -9.74 -15.05
N THR A 292 3.85 -9.14 -16.00
CA THR A 292 4.42 -8.63 -17.25
C THR A 292 5.48 -7.54 -17.01
N LEU A 293 5.27 -6.67 -16.04
CA LEU A 293 6.25 -5.63 -15.69
C LEU A 293 7.50 -6.21 -15.03
N VAL A 294 7.33 -7.25 -14.20
CA VAL A 294 8.44 -7.99 -13.59
C VAL A 294 9.25 -8.74 -14.66
N ASP A 295 8.59 -9.38 -15.63
CA ASP A 295 9.26 -10.06 -16.76
C ASP A 295 10.10 -9.09 -17.61
N GLN A 296 9.65 -7.84 -17.71
CA GLN A 296 10.37 -6.76 -18.40
C GLN A 296 11.40 -6.07 -17.51
N VAL A 297 11.49 -6.48 -16.24
CA VAL A 297 12.35 -5.87 -15.22
C VAL A 297 12.10 -4.36 -15.11
N HIS A 298 10.85 -3.93 -15.32
CA HIS A 298 10.48 -2.52 -15.37
C HIS A 298 10.46 -1.91 -13.97
N PRO A 299 11.17 -0.79 -13.71
CA PRO A 299 11.16 -0.17 -12.39
C PRO A 299 9.82 0.50 -12.08
N LEU A 300 9.27 0.20 -10.89
CA LEU A 300 7.98 0.66 -10.41
C LEU A 300 8.12 1.63 -9.23
N ALA A 301 7.45 2.77 -9.31
CA ALA A 301 7.22 3.62 -8.15
C ALA A 301 6.01 3.08 -7.37
N LEU A 302 6.27 2.41 -6.26
CA LEU A 302 5.27 1.84 -5.36
C LEU A 302 5.03 2.77 -4.19
N SER A 303 3.77 3.11 -3.94
CA SER A 303 3.34 3.80 -2.74
C SER A 303 2.34 2.96 -1.96
N SER A 304 2.55 2.82 -0.66
CA SER A 304 1.69 2.08 0.26
C SER A 304 1.78 2.70 1.65
N GLY A 305 0.88 2.31 2.54
CA GLY A 305 1.01 2.71 3.91
C GLY A 305 0.06 2.01 4.86
N SER A 306 0.22 2.37 6.12
CA SER A 306 -0.75 2.18 7.19
C SER A 306 -1.30 3.54 7.62
N THR A 307 -2.18 3.55 8.61
CA THR A 307 -2.78 4.78 9.13
C THR A 307 -1.76 5.80 9.63
N GLY A 308 -0.57 5.37 10.05
CA GLY A 308 0.48 6.23 10.57
C GLY A 308 1.79 6.26 9.77
N TRP A 309 1.93 5.43 8.74
CA TRP A 309 3.19 5.27 8.02
C TRP A 309 2.93 5.11 6.54
N VAL A 310 3.28 6.11 5.73
CA VAL A 310 3.09 6.07 4.28
C VAL A 310 4.43 6.24 3.60
N SER A 311 4.73 5.35 2.68
CA SER A 311 5.99 5.34 1.98
C SER A 311 5.78 5.26 0.47
N ARG A 312 6.74 5.81 -0.28
CA ARG A 312 6.86 5.66 -1.73
C ARG A 312 8.29 5.28 -2.04
N SER A 313 8.49 4.27 -2.88
CA SER A 313 9.82 3.81 -3.27
C SER A 313 9.86 3.41 -4.73
N ILE A 314 10.99 3.61 -5.39
CA ILE A 314 11.26 3.04 -6.71
C ILE A 314 11.87 1.64 -6.52
N GLN A 315 11.21 0.62 -7.05
CA GLN A 315 11.59 -0.78 -6.89
C GLN A 315 11.66 -1.49 -8.23
N GLN A 316 12.58 -2.44 -8.33
CA GLN A 316 12.70 -3.33 -9.47
C GLN A 316 12.52 -4.77 -8.99
N PHE A 317 11.56 -5.47 -9.59
CA PHE A 317 11.27 -6.86 -9.29
C PHE A 317 11.76 -7.73 -10.44
N TYR A 318 12.21 -8.95 -10.12
CA TYR A 318 12.70 -9.92 -11.09
C TYR A 318 12.14 -11.32 -10.86
N GLY A 319 11.34 -11.53 -9.82
CA GLY A 319 10.66 -12.78 -9.55
C GLY A 319 9.22 -12.55 -9.15
N HIS A 320 8.33 -13.40 -9.65
CA HIS A 320 6.92 -13.40 -9.29
C HIS A 320 6.41 -14.83 -9.01
N ALA A 321 5.39 -14.96 -8.18
CA ALA A 321 4.59 -16.17 -8.08
C ALA A 321 3.14 -15.82 -7.73
N TYR A 322 2.19 -16.44 -8.41
CA TYR A 322 0.77 -16.31 -8.14
C TYR A 322 0.19 -17.67 -7.73
N ILE A 323 -0.24 -17.79 -6.48
CA ILE A 323 -0.74 -19.04 -5.88
C ILE A 323 -2.03 -18.72 -5.12
N ASP A 324 -3.12 -19.39 -5.47
CA ASP A 324 -4.40 -19.35 -4.75
C ASP A 324 -4.96 -17.94 -4.48
N GLY A 325 -4.77 -16.99 -5.40
CA GLY A 325 -5.24 -15.61 -5.25
C GLY A 325 -4.21 -14.65 -4.64
N GLN A 326 -3.05 -15.16 -4.22
CA GLN A 326 -1.97 -14.37 -3.66
C GLN A 326 -0.86 -14.19 -4.68
N LEU A 327 -0.58 -12.93 -5.04
CA LEU A 327 0.57 -12.53 -5.83
C LEU A 327 1.74 -12.20 -4.91
N SER A 328 2.91 -12.72 -5.21
CA SER A 328 4.17 -12.36 -4.57
C SER A 328 5.17 -11.86 -5.61
N LEU A 329 5.78 -10.70 -5.36
CA LEU A 329 6.85 -10.13 -6.17
C LEU A 329 8.12 -10.02 -5.33
N ARG A 330 9.27 -10.32 -5.94
CA ARG A 330 10.59 -10.30 -5.29
C ARG A 330 11.59 -9.49 -6.10
N GLY A 331 12.29 -8.60 -5.39
CA GLY A 331 13.44 -7.85 -5.84
C GLY A 331 14.56 -7.91 -4.80
N ASP A 332 15.70 -7.26 -5.08
CA ASP A 332 16.84 -7.22 -4.16
C ASP A 332 16.54 -6.41 -2.90
N ASP A 333 15.82 -5.30 -3.09
CA ASP A 333 15.52 -4.29 -2.08
C ASP A 333 14.04 -4.26 -1.69
N ALA A 334 13.20 -5.13 -2.26
CA ALA A 334 11.78 -5.14 -1.96
C ALA A 334 11.12 -6.51 -2.13
N ARG A 335 10.08 -6.72 -1.34
CA ARG A 335 9.14 -7.83 -1.43
C ARG A 335 7.74 -7.27 -1.33
N LEU A 336 6.85 -7.74 -2.19
CA LEU A 336 5.44 -7.39 -2.19
C LEU A 336 4.61 -8.67 -2.17
N GLU A 337 3.65 -8.74 -1.26
CA GLU A 337 2.64 -9.78 -1.19
C GLU A 337 1.27 -9.12 -1.25
N LEU A 338 0.44 -9.55 -2.21
CA LEU A 338 -0.87 -8.97 -2.50
C LEU A 338 -1.91 -10.08 -2.59
N ASP A 339 -2.92 -10.04 -1.74
CA ASP A 339 -4.13 -10.84 -1.90
C ASP A 339 -5.08 -10.13 -2.86
N VAL A 340 -5.23 -10.69 -4.06
CA VAL A 340 -6.06 -10.12 -5.12
C VAL A 340 -7.53 -10.09 -4.71
N ARG A 341 -7.95 -10.99 -3.80
CA ARG A 341 -9.33 -11.05 -3.32
C ARG A 341 -9.69 -9.90 -2.37
N ALA A 342 -8.69 -9.25 -1.80
CA ALA A 342 -8.88 -8.07 -0.96
C ALA A 342 -9.08 -6.78 -1.78
N ILE A 343 -8.84 -6.82 -3.10
CA ILE A 343 -9.04 -5.69 -3.99
C ILE A 343 -10.52 -5.61 -4.37
N ASP A 344 -11.25 -4.65 -3.82
CA ASP A 344 -12.62 -4.34 -4.25
C ASP A 344 -12.64 -3.64 -5.61
N SER A 345 -11.74 -2.67 -5.80
CA SER A 345 -11.65 -1.96 -7.07
C SER A 345 -10.23 -1.52 -7.43
N ALA A 346 -9.95 -1.55 -8.74
CA ALA A 346 -8.70 -1.09 -9.32
C ALA A 346 -8.98 -0.01 -10.37
N TRP A 347 -8.13 1.01 -10.40
CA TRP A 347 -8.30 2.17 -11.27
C TRP A 347 -6.98 2.61 -11.88
N VAL A 348 -6.97 2.87 -13.17
CA VAL A 348 -5.90 3.64 -13.80
C VAL A 348 -6.32 5.11 -13.76
N VAL A 349 -5.54 5.92 -13.06
CA VAL A 349 -5.78 7.35 -12.92
C VAL A 349 -4.65 8.11 -13.60
N GLY A 350 -5.00 8.97 -14.55
CA GLY A 350 -4.11 9.95 -15.17
C GLY A 350 -4.16 11.28 -14.42
N GLU A 351 -3.01 11.79 -14.05
CA GLU A 351 -2.83 13.09 -13.42
C GLU A 351 -1.90 13.93 -14.29
N ARG A 352 -2.39 15.09 -14.71
CA ARG A 352 -1.59 16.04 -15.49
C ARG A 352 -0.92 17.03 -14.55
N ILE A 353 0.39 16.92 -14.43
CA ILE A 353 1.25 17.80 -13.65
C ILE A 353 2.00 18.70 -14.64
N GLY A 354 1.44 19.89 -14.90
CA GLY A 354 1.93 20.78 -15.95
C GLY A 354 1.87 20.13 -17.34
N GLU A 355 3.03 19.83 -17.92
CA GLU A 355 3.17 19.18 -19.22
C GLU A 355 3.27 17.66 -19.13
N ILE A 356 3.45 17.12 -17.92
CA ILE A 356 3.68 15.69 -17.68
C ILE A 356 2.33 15.02 -17.44
N ASP A 357 1.99 14.04 -18.27
CA ASP A 357 0.88 13.12 -18.02
C ASP A 357 1.42 11.92 -17.23
N ARG A 358 1.06 11.83 -15.95
CA ARG A 358 1.46 10.72 -15.09
C ARG A 358 0.28 9.79 -14.93
N ARG A 359 0.49 8.50 -15.17
CA ARG A 359 -0.53 7.48 -14.92
C ARG A 359 -0.14 6.61 -13.74
N SER A 360 -1.14 6.19 -12.99
CA SER A 360 -0.96 5.31 -11.84
C SER A 360 -2.08 4.29 -11.77
N LEU A 361 -1.73 3.05 -11.47
CA LEU A 361 -2.66 2.03 -11.02
C LEU A 361 -2.90 2.21 -9.53
N ARG A 362 -4.15 2.41 -9.13
CA ARG A 362 -4.58 2.55 -7.75
C ARG A 362 -5.46 1.37 -7.35
N LEU A 363 -5.17 0.76 -6.20
CA LEU A 363 -5.87 -0.40 -5.66
C LEU A 363 -6.61 -0.01 -4.38
N TYR A 364 -7.86 -0.44 -4.24
CA TYR A 364 -8.72 -0.12 -3.09
C TYR A 364 -9.35 -1.38 -2.49
N ASP A 365 -9.49 -1.36 -1.16
CA ASP A 365 -10.23 -2.38 -0.40
C ASP A 365 -11.75 -2.11 -0.37
N GLU A 366 -12.51 -2.99 0.28
CA GLU A 366 -13.98 -2.90 0.37
C GLU A 366 -14.46 -1.65 1.12
N GLU A 367 -13.63 -1.08 2.00
CA GLU A 367 -13.89 0.16 2.71
C GLU A 367 -13.49 1.41 1.91
N GLY A 368 -12.95 1.24 0.70
CA GLY A 368 -12.50 2.32 -0.18
C GLY A 368 -11.20 2.99 0.30
N ARG A 369 -10.40 2.33 1.13
CA ARG A 369 -9.05 2.77 1.49
C ARG A 369 -8.08 2.37 0.39
N ALA A 370 -7.09 3.22 0.11
CA ALA A 370 -6.07 2.89 -0.87
C ALA A 370 -5.11 1.85 -0.28
N MET A 371 -5.04 0.69 -0.91
CA MET A 371 -4.05 -0.34 -0.59
C MET A 371 -2.68 0.06 -1.18
N ALA A 372 -2.64 0.39 -2.46
CA ALA A 372 -1.40 0.77 -3.14
C ALA A 372 -1.65 1.73 -4.30
N ILE A 373 -0.64 2.55 -4.58
CA ILE A 373 -0.54 3.36 -5.79
C ILE A 373 0.76 2.94 -6.50
N ILE A 374 0.63 2.45 -7.73
CA ILE A 374 1.71 1.89 -8.54
C ILE A 374 1.84 2.76 -9.80
N ALA A 375 3.02 3.27 -10.06
CA ALA A 375 3.30 4.06 -11.26
C ALA A 375 4.62 3.66 -11.91
N SER A 376 4.85 4.06 -13.16
CA SER A 376 6.17 3.92 -13.78
C SER A 376 7.21 4.78 -13.07
N ALA A 377 8.42 4.25 -12.88
CA ALA A 377 9.55 5.05 -12.40
C ALA A 377 10.06 6.04 -13.47
N SER A 378 9.93 5.74 -14.77
CA SER A 378 10.35 6.64 -15.86
C SER A 378 9.58 7.97 -15.82
N ALA A 379 8.27 7.92 -15.58
CA ALA A 379 7.44 9.10 -15.36
C ALA A 379 7.91 9.91 -14.14
N SER A 380 8.48 9.25 -13.13
CA SER A 380 8.99 9.90 -11.92
C SER A 380 10.36 10.56 -12.15
N ALA A 381 11.26 9.87 -12.86
CA ALA A 381 12.60 10.36 -13.16
C ALA A 381 12.60 11.45 -14.25
N SER A 382 11.70 11.38 -15.23
CA SER A 382 11.56 12.41 -16.27
C SER A 382 11.01 13.72 -15.69
N ALA A 383 10.05 13.65 -14.75
CA ALA A 383 9.61 14.83 -14.01
C ALA A 383 10.75 15.46 -13.21
N ALA A 384 11.61 14.60 -12.64
CA ALA A 384 12.77 15.06 -11.91
C ALA A 384 13.83 15.73 -12.77
N ALA A 385 14.17 15.12 -13.89
CA ALA A 385 15.11 15.67 -14.86
C ALA A 385 14.58 16.98 -15.48
N ALA A 386 13.31 17.05 -15.84
CA ALA A 386 12.71 18.24 -16.44
C ALA A 386 12.70 19.45 -15.50
N ALA A 387 12.53 19.25 -14.20
CA ALA A 387 12.63 20.35 -13.25
C ALA A 387 14.08 20.71 -12.91
N ALA A 388 15.00 19.73 -12.84
CA ALA A 388 16.42 20.02 -12.68
C ALA A 388 17.02 20.78 -13.89
N ASP A 389 16.56 20.51 -15.11
CA ASP A 389 16.99 21.19 -16.34
C ASP A 389 16.44 22.62 -16.42
N ARG A 390 15.25 22.89 -15.87
CA ARG A 390 14.67 24.24 -15.75
C ARG A 390 15.43 25.11 -14.75
N ASP A 391 15.98 24.53 -13.69
CA ASP A 391 16.83 25.23 -12.73
C ASP A 391 18.27 25.44 -13.22
N GLY A 392 18.67 24.74 -14.29
CA GLY A 392 20.03 24.78 -14.85
C GLY A 392 20.28 25.83 -15.94
N CYS A 393 19.25 26.55 -16.41
CA CYS A 393 19.40 27.48 -17.55
C CYS A 393 19.63 28.94 -17.11
N ALA A 394 20.70 29.14 -16.34
CA ALA A 394 21.31 30.46 -16.12
C ALA A 394 22.83 30.32 -16.03
N ASP A 395 23.48 29.87 -17.11
CA ASP A 395 24.66 30.50 -17.70
C ASP A 395 25.27 29.62 -18.81
N GLU A 396 25.86 30.30 -19.79
CA GLU A 396 26.73 29.77 -20.86
C GLU A 396 26.09 29.07 -22.07
N TRP A 397 25.86 29.90 -23.09
CA TRP A 397 25.94 29.48 -24.49
C TRP A 397 27.37 29.05 -24.84
N SER A 398 27.57 27.79 -25.24
CA SER A 398 28.50 27.48 -26.35
C SER A 398 28.33 26.06 -26.89
N THR A 399 27.78 26.00 -28.11
CA THR A 399 28.20 25.16 -29.25
C THR A 399 28.46 23.66 -29.05
N GLY A 400 27.66 22.82 -29.73
CA GLY A 400 28.22 21.64 -30.39
C GLY A 400 27.29 20.45 -30.57
N VAL A 401 26.89 20.22 -31.83
CA VAL A 401 26.47 18.93 -32.44
C VAL A 401 25.15 18.32 -31.94
N ALA A 402 24.09 18.60 -32.70
CA ALA A 402 22.83 17.88 -32.63
C ALA A 402 22.96 16.52 -33.35
N ASP A 403 22.97 15.43 -32.59
CA ASP A 403 22.58 14.11 -33.09
C ASP A 403 21.11 13.87 -32.75
N THR A 404 20.29 13.95 -33.78
CA THR A 404 18.85 13.67 -33.75
C THR A 404 18.65 12.17 -33.52
N VAL A 405 18.37 11.76 -32.30
CA VAL A 405 17.88 10.40 -32.01
C VAL A 405 16.36 10.42 -32.16
N GLU A 406 15.86 9.87 -33.26
CA GLU A 406 14.42 9.64 -33.44
C GLU A 406 13.89 8.69 -32.36
N PRO A 407 12.72 8.97 -31.75
CA PRO A 407 12.06 8.02 -30.86
C PRO A 407 11.59 6.82 -31.71
N ARG A 408 12.25 5.68 -31.53
CA ARG A 408 11.80 4.41 -32.07
C ARG A 408 10.42 4.08 -31.48
N SER A 409 9.40 4.07 -32.34
CA SER A 409 8.10 3.50 -32.04
C SER A 409 8.27 2.07 -31.53
N ALA A 410 7.94 1.81 -30.27
CA ALA A 410 7.92 0.47 -29.71
C ALA A 410 6.78 -0.32 -30.36
N THR A 411 7.07 -1.05 -31.44
CA THR A 411 6.20 -2.12 -31.93
C THR A 411 6.22 -3.25 -30.92
N CYS A 412 5.07 -3.58 -30.34
CA CYS A 412 4.89 -4.72 -29.44
C CYS A 412 5.50 -6.00 -30.06
N PRO A 413 6.44 -6.70 -29.39
CA PRO A 413 6.95 -7.96 -29.90
C PRO A 413 5.83 -9.03 -29.88
N PRO A 414 5.82 -9.98 -30.83
CA PRO A 414 4.74 -10.98 -30.97
C PRO A 414 4.78 -12.14 -29.95
N PHE A 415 5.50 -12.00 -28.82
CA PHE A 415 5.79 -13.10 -27.88
C PHE A 415 4.75 -13.30 -26.74
N TRP A 416 3.52 -12.80 -26.91
CA TRP A 416 2.49 -12.71 -25.87
C TRP A 416 1.51 -13.91 -25.82
N SER A 417 1.96 -15.15 -26.07
CA SER A 417 1.03 -16.24 -26.38
C SER A 417 0.99 -17.46 -25.44
N GLN A 418 1.75 -17.50 -24.33
CA GLN A 418 1.71 -18.69 -23.45
C GLN A 418 1.17 -18.46 -22.03
N GLY A 419 1.11 -17.24 -21.51
CA GLY A 419 0.62 -16.96 -20.15
C GLY A 419 -0.86 -16.52 -20.05
N CYS A 420 -1.29 -15.56 -20.87
CA CYS A 420 -2.62 -14.94 -20.77
C CYS A 420 -3.44 -15.17 -22.07
N THR A 421 -3.86 -16.42 -22.33
CA THR A 421 -4.60 -16.80 -23.58
C THR A 421 -6.12 -16.56 -23.55
N ARG A 422 -6.63 -15.75 -22.61
CA ARG A 422 -8.08 -15.50 -22.49
C ARG A 422 -8.40 -14.01 -22.35
N PHE A 423 -8.03 -13.22 -23.35
CA PHE A 423 -8.52 -11.85 -23.42
C PHE A 423 -9.65 -11.71 -24.44
N ARG A 424 -10.85 -11.31 -23.97
CA ARG A 424 -11.92 -10.78 -24.83
C ARG A 424 -11.45 -9.45 -25.43
N ARG A 425 -12.02 -9.03 -26.57
CA ARG A 425 -11.63 -7.78 -27.25
C ARG A 425 -11.69 -6.54 -26.35
N ASP A 426 -12.66 -6.48 -25.44
CA ASP A 426 -12.79 -5.35 -24.51
C ASP A 426 -11.70 -5.38 -23.42
N GLU A 427 -11.26 -6.57 -23.02
CA GLU A 427 -10.16 -6.74 -22.07
C GLU A 427 -8.81 -6.38 -22.70
N ALA A 428 -8.65 -6.56 -24.01
CA ALA A 428 -7.43 -6.13 -24.72
C ALA A 428 -7.22 -4.60 -24.65
N ARG A 429 -8.28 -3.79 -24.73
CA ARG A 429 -8.17 -2.33 -24.59
C ARG A 429 -7.82 -1.92 -23.16
N LEU A 430 -8.45 -2.56 -22.16
CA LEU A 430 -8.15 -2.33 -20.74
C LEU A 430 -6.71 -2.72 -20.43
N TRP A 431 -6.27 -3.86 -20.97
CA TRP A 431 -4.90 -4.33 -20.88
C TRP A 431 -3.89 -3.33 -21.46
N THR A 432 -4.12 -2.86 -22.69
CA THR A 432 -3.25 -1.84 -23.31
C THR A 432 -3.22 -0.56 -22.50
N THR A 433 -4.37 -0.11 -21.98
CA THR A 433 -4.45 1.08 -21.15
C THR A 433 -3.64 0.92 -19.86
N LEU A 434 -3.79 -0.22 -19.20
CA LEU A 434 -3.07 -0.56 -17.97
C LEU A 434 -1.55 -0.65 -18.21
N MET A 435 -1.13 -1.35 -19.25
CA MET A 435 0.29 -1.47 -19.59
C MET A 435 0.89 -0.14 -20.04
N ASN A 436 0.16 0.66 -20.81
CA ASN A 436 0.62 2.00 -21.16
C ASN A 436 0.77 2.86 -19.90
N ALA A 437 -0.19 2.80 -18.97
CA ALA A 437 -0.13 3.56 -17.72
C ALA A 437 1.05 3.18 -16.82
N LEU A 438 1.54 1.94 -16.92
CA LEU A 438 2.63 1.43 -16.10
C LEU A 438 3.99 1.51 -16.80
N THR A 439 4.04 1.82 -18.10
CA THR A 439 5.27 1.97 -18.87
C THR A 439 5.56 3.39 -19.36
N SER A 440 4.53 4.25 -19.47
CA SER A 440 4.68 5.71 -19.66
C SER A 440 5.13 6.35 -18.36
#